data_AF-A0AAV7LH97-F1
#
_entry.id   AF-A0AAV7LH97-F1
#
_cell.length_a   1.000
_cell.length_b   1.000
_cell.length_c   1.000
_cell.angle_alpha   90.00
_cell.angle_beta   90.00
_cell.angle_gamma   90.00
#
_symmetry.space_group_name_H-M   'P 1'
#
loop_
_entity.id
_entity.type
_entity.pdbx_description
1 polymer ?
#
loop_
_entity_poly.entity_id
_entity_poly.type
_entity_poly.pdbx_seq_one_letter_code
_entity_poly.pdbx_strand_id
1 'polypeptide(L)'
;MASRTDHSPLTLSLAAPSHDSVAKSLRLNARLLTYEDILDETEGTIRHYLEPNDIPGVGMLLLWEALKAVVRGQFISIAARFIRARRMKCQQLENDIRSLEASHGSSGSLMMQRQINTLRNQLRALDGDRAEYALLQTKQR
;
A
#
# COMPACT_ATOMS: atom_id res chain seq x y z
N MET A 1 -34.90 -27.25 -44.60
CA MET A 1 -33.99 -26.12 -44.88
C MET A 1 -33.18 -25.84 -43.62
N ALA A 2 -31.90 -26.22 -43.59
CA ALA A 2 -31.06 -26.06 -42.41
C ALA A 2 -30.30 -24.72 -42.47
N SER A 3 -30.62 -23.81 -41.55
CA SER A 3 -29.87 -22.57 -41.34
C SER A 3 -28.52 -22.91 -40.71
N ARG A 4 -27.47 -22.97 -41.53
CA ARG A 4 -26.08 -23.10 -41.06
C ARG A 4 -25.58 -21.72 -40.65
N THR A 5 -25.48 -21.48 -39.35
CA THR A 5 -24.72 -20.35 -38.80
C THR A 5 -23.24 -20.75 -38.73
N ASP A 6 -22.35 -19.89 -39.23
CA ASP A 6 -20.88 -20.06 -39.26
C ASP A 6 -20.22 -19.89 -37.87
N HIS A 7 -21.00 -20.05 -36.81
CA HIS A 7 -20.59 -19.88 -35.42
C HIS A 7 -20.32 -21.25 -34.80
N SER A 8 -19.04 -21.62 -34.72
CA SER A 8 -18.61 -22.74 -33.90
C SER A 8 -18.73 -22.36 -32.41
N PRO A 9 -19.38 -23.18 -31.56
CA PRO A 9 -19.46 -22.91 -30.14
C PRO A 9 -18.07 -23.01 -29.49
N LEU A 10 -17.62 -21.92 -28.88
CA LEU A 10 -16.42 -21.90 -28.04
C LEU A 10 -16.80 -22.30 -26.62
N THR A 11 -16.40 -23.50 -26.24
CA THR A 11 -16.60 -24.00 -24.86
C THR A 11 -15.37 -23.72 -24.04
N LEU A 12 -15.50 -22.90 -23.00
CA LEU A 12 -14.46 -22.60 -22.04
C LEU A 12 -14.76 -23.32 -20.71
N SER A 13 -13.88 -24.22 -20.29
CA SER A 13 -13.96 -24.91 -19.00
C SER A 13 -12.91 -24.33 -18.06
N LEU A 14 -13.36 -23.62 -17.03
CA LEU A 14 -12.50 -23.08 -15.98
C LEU A 14 -12.62 -23.96 -14.74
N ALA A 15 -11.52 -24.57 -14.32
CA ALA A 15 -11.43 -25.15 -12.99
C ALA A 15 -11.25 -24.01 -11.97
N ALA A 16 -12.18 -23.87 -11.02
CA ALA A 16 -11.97 -22.98 -9.89
C ALA A 16 -10.78 -23.53 -9.07
N PRO A 17 -9.80 -22.69 -8.68
CA PRO A 17 -8.73 -23.12 -7.79
C PRO A 17 -9.35 -23.67 -6.50
N SER A 18 -8.83 -24.79 -5.99
CA SER A 18 -9.31 -25.35 -4.73
C SER A 18 -9.19 -24.29 -3.64
N HIS A 19 -10.25 -24.14 -2.85
CA HIS A 19 -10.41 -23.11 -1.83
C HIS A 19 -9.45 -23.28 -0.62
N ASP A 20 -8.34 -24.01 -0.79
CA ASP A 20 -7.41 -24.37 0.27
C ASP A 20 -6.38 -23.28 0.60
N SER A 21 -6.25 -22.27 -0.26
CA SER A 21 -5.64 -21.02 0.18
C SER A 21 -6.72 -20.19 0.85
N VAL A 22 -6.67 -20.07 2.18
CA VAL A 22 -7.35 -18.99 2.90
C VAL A 22 -7.03 -17.72 2.12
N ALA A 23 -8.01 -17.19 1.39
CA ALA A 23 -7.82 -16.01 0.57
C ALA A 23 -7.21 -14.96 1.50
N LYS A 24 -6.00 -14.50 1.18
CA LYS A 24 -5.33 -13.49 1.99
C LYS A 24 -6.24 -12.27 1.99
N SER A 25 -7.03 -12.14 3.05
CA SER A 25 -7.89 -10.99 3.30
C SER A 25 -6.98 -9.77 3.22
N LEU A 26 -7.10 -8.99 2.14
CA LEU A 26 -6.40 -7.72 2.06
C LEU A 26 -7.08 -6.81 3.08
N ARG A 27 -6.44 -6.70 4.23
CA ARG A 27 -6.83 -5.82 5.30
C ARG A 27 -6.29 -4.42 5.01
N LEU A 28 -7.16 -3.44 5.15
CA LEU A 28 -6.77 -2.04 5.12
C LEU A 28 -5.88 -1.75 6.34
N ASN A 29 -4.77 -1.04 6.12
CA ASN A 29 -4.00 -0.49 7.22
C ASN A 29 -4.76 0.69 7.82
N ALA A 30 -5.43 0.46 8.95
CA ALA A 30 -6.25 1.48 9.62
C ALA A 30 -5.46 2.74 10.03
N ARG A 31 -4.13 2.64 10.21
CA ARG A 31 -3.29 3.83 10.43
C ARG A 31 -3.33 4.81 9.24
N LEU A 32 -3.66 4.35 8.03
CA LEU A 32 -3.80 5.26 6.88
C LEU A 32 -4.99 6.21 7.04
N LEU A 33 -5.99 5.82 7.82
CA LEU A 33 -7.19 6.64 8.06
C LEU A 33 -6.98 7.72 9.13
N THR A 34 -5.79 7.80 9.74
CA THR A 34 -5.46 8.86 10.71
C THR A 34 -4.78 10.06 10.07
N TYR A 35 -4.45 10.00 8.77
CA TYR A 35 -3.83 11.10 8.06
C TYR A 35 -4.90 11.89 7.29
N GLU A 36 -5.06 13.17 7.63
CA GLU A 36 -6.07 14.03 7.01
C GLU A 36 -5.92 14.09 5.48
N ASP A 37 -4.69 14.25 4.99
CA ASP A 37 -4.39 14.26 3.55
C ASP A 37 -4.90 13.01 2.82
N ILE A 38 -4.89 11.85 3.49
CA ILE A 38 -5.40 10.59 2.90
C ILE A 38 -6.92 10.56 2.91
N LEU A 39 -7.55 11.11 3.95
CA LEU A 39 -9.01 11.23 4.03
C LEU A 39 -9.51 12.15 2.92
N ASP A 40 -8.88 13.31 2.75
CA ASP A 40 -9.18 14.26 1.67
C ASP A 40 -8.98 13.63 0.28
N GLU A 41 -7.86 12.92 0.07
CA GLU A 41 -7.58 12.20 -1.20
C GLU A 41 -8.65 11.13 -1.48
N THR A 42 -9.13 10.44 -0.43
CA THR A 42 -10.14 9.37 -0.53
C THR A 42 -11.52 9.95 -0.79
N GLU A 43 -11.90 11.03 -0.10
CA GLU A 43 -13.17 11.73 -0.33
C GLU A 43 -13.23 12.27 -1.76
N GLY A 44 -12.14 12.87 -2.24
CA GLY A 44 -12.01 13.31 -3.63
C GLY A 44 -12.18 12.15 -4.62
N THR A 45 -11.62 10.98 -4.32
CA THR A 45 -11.77 9.78 -5.16
C THR A 45 -13.20 9.25 -5.17
N ILE A 46 -13.87 9.23 -4.01
CA ILE A 46 -15.28 8.82 -3.91
C ILE A 46 -16.15 9.75 -4.73
N ARG A 47 -15.97 11.08 -4.59
CA ARG A 47 -16.72 12.08 -5.35
C ARG A 47 -16.48 11.94 -6.85
N HIS A 48 -15.22 11.83 -7.27
CA HIS A 48 -14.84 11.66 -8.68
C HIS A 48 -15.45 10.40 -9.31
N TYR A 49 -15.62 9.33 -8.52
CA TYR A 49 -16.30 8.13 -8.98
C TYR A 49 -17.83 8.31 -9.01
N LEU A 50 -18.45 8.84 -7.96
CA LEU A 50 -19.90 8.89 -7.85
C LEU A 50 -20.54 9.89 -8.83
N GLU A 51 -19.96 11.08 -9.00
CA GLU A 51 -20.53 12.15 -9.84
C GLU A 51 -20.93 11.71 -11.26
N PRO A 52 -20.09 10.99 -12.03
CA PRO A 52 -20.46 10.52 -13.37
C PRO A 52 -21.18 9.16 -13.40
N ASN A 53 -21.15 8.37 -12.32
CA ASN A 53 -21.64 6.98 -12.33
C ASN A 53 -22.99 6.79 -11.62
N ASP A 54 -23.41 7.72 -10.75
CA ASP A 54 -24.73 7.70 -10.11
C ASP A 54 -25.81 8.24 -11.06
N ILE A 55 -26.12 7.44 -12.08
CA ILE A 55 -27.09 7.76 -13.13
C ILE A 55 -28.33 6.87 -13.08
N PRO A 56 -29.49 7.35 -13.57
CA PRO A 56 -30.70 6.53 -13.63
C PRO A 56 -30.46 5.22 -14.39
N GLY A 57 -30.81 4.09 -13.75
CA GLY A 57 -30.67 2.76 -14.33
C GLY A 57 -29.45 1.97 -13.84
N VAL A 58 -28.49 2.59 -13.15
CA VAL A 58 -27.42 1.87 -12.45
C VAL A 58 -27.93 1.39 -11.09
N GLY A 59 -27.80 0.10 -10.83
CA GLY A 59 -28.19 -0.47 -9.53
C GLY A 59 -27.24 -0.05 -8.41
N MET A 60 -27.78 0.34 -7.26
CA MET A 60 -26.99 0.78 -6.08
C MET A 60 -25.92 -0.25 -5.65
N LEU A 61 -26.24 -1.54 -5.75
CA LEU A 61 -25.28 -2.61 -5.44
C LEU A 61 -24.07 -2.58 -6.39
N LEU A 62 -24.31 -2.47 -7.69
CA LEU A 62 -23.24 -2.39 -8.69
C LEU A 62 -22.38 -1.14 -8.47
N LEU A 63 -23.03 0.01 -8.24
CA LEU A 63 -22.35 1.26 -7.95
C LEU A 63 -21.44 1.14 -6.72
N TRP A 64 -21.95 0.53 -5.64
CA TRP A 64 -21.20 0.31 -4.40
C TRP A 64 -20.05 -0.69 -4.55
N GLU A 65 -20.26 -1.82 -5.22
CA GLU A 65 -19.20 -2.81 -5.44
C GLU A 65 -18.05 -2.22 -6.27
N ALA A 66 -18.37 -1.45 -7.31
CA ALA A 66 -17.36 -0.80 -8.13
C ALA A 66 -16.66 0.36 -7.41
N LEU A 67 -17.38 1.18 -6.63
CA LEU A 67 -16.76 2.20 -5.76
C LEU A 67 -15.74 1.56 -4.80
N LYS A 68 -16.12 0.47 -4.13
CA LYS A 68 -15.22 -0.26 -3.23
C LYS A 68 -13.96 -0.75 -3.96
N ALA A 69 -14.08 -1.23 -5.20
CA ALA A 69 -12.94 -1.66 -5.99
C ALA A 69 -11.98 -0.49 -6.30
N VAL A 70 -12.53 0.68 -6.66
CA VAL A 70 -11.75 1.90 -6.91
C VAL A 70 -11.00 2.35 -5.66
N VAL A 71 -11.72 2.50 -4.54
CA VAL A 71 -11.14 2.92 -3.25
C VAL A 71 -10.08 1.92 -2.77
N ARG A 72 -10.31 0.62 -2.95
CA ARG A 72 -9.31 -0.41 -2.64
C ARG A 72 -8.05 -0.24 -3.48
N GLY A 73 -8.19 0.02 -4.78
CA GLY A 73 -7.06 0.31 -5.67
C GLY A 73 -6.25 1.53 -5.20
N GLN A 74 -6.95 2.59 -4.78
CA GLN A 74 -6.32 3.78 -4.21
C GLN A 74 -5.50 3.43 -2.95
N PHE A 75 -6.09 2.72 -1.99
CA PHE A 75 -5.37 2.35 -0.77
C PHE A 75 -4.16 1.44 -1.02
N ILE A 76 -4.22 0.56 -2.02
CA ILE A 76 -3.06 -0.24 -2.45
C ILE A 76 -1.94 0.68 -2.97
N SER A 77 -2.29 1.68 -3.80
CA SER A 77 -1.34 2.67 -4.31
C SER A 77 -0.71 3.50 -3.19
N ILE A 78 -1.52 3.98 -2.24
CA ILE A 78 -1.07 4.73 -1.07
C ILE A 78 -0.11 3.87 -0.23
N ALA A 79 -0.49 2.64 0.10
CA ALA A 79 0.39 1.74 0.86
C ALA A 79 1.75 1.53 0.16
N ALA A 80 1.74 1.33 -1.16
CA ALA A 80 2.96 1.22 -1.96
C ALA A 80 3.80 2.51 -1.92
N ARG A 81 3.16 3.69 -1.97
CA ARG A 81 3.82 5.00 -1.83
C ARG A 81 4.53 5.12 -0.48
N PHE A 82 3.87 4.77 0.63
CA PHE A 82 4.48 4.79 1.96
C PHE A 82 5.65 3.80 2.10
N ILE A 83 5.51 2.59 1.57
CA ILE A 83 6.59 1.59 1.58
C ILE A 83 7.81 2.11 0.82
N ARG A 84 7.61 2.72 -0.36
CA ARG A 84 8.69 3.34 -1.13
C ARG A 84 9.34 4.50 -0.37
N ALA A 85 8.55 5.41 0.17
CA ALA A 85 9.06 6.57 0.93
C ALA A 85 9.90 6.13 2.14
N ARG A 86 9.42 5.15 2.92
CA ARG A 86 10.17 4.60 4.06
C ARG A 86 11.48 3.96 3.61
N ARG A 87 11.45 3.16 2.53
CA ARG A 87 12.67 2.54 1.98
C ARG A 87 13.70 3.57 1.56
N MET A 88 13.29 4.62 0.85
CA MET A 88 14.17 5.71 0.44
C MET A 88 14.79 6.41 1.65
N LYS A 89 13.99 6.68 2.69
CA LYS A 89 14.47 7.29 3.94
C LYS A 89 15.49 6.41 4.65
N CYS A 90 15.26 5.10 4.75
CA CYS A 90 16.23 4.17 5.34
C CYS A 90 17.54 4.16 4.53
N GLN A 91 17.46 4.06 3.20
CA GLN A 91 18.64 4.08 2.33
C GLN A 91 19.44 5.39 2.45
N GLN A 92 18.74 6.53 2.55
CA GLN A 92 19.38 7.81 2.77
C GLN A 92 20.13 7.84 4.11
N LEU A 93 19.47 7.45 5.21
CA LEU A 93 20.11 7.38 6.54
C LEU A 93 21.32 6.44 6.56
N GLU A 94 21.24 5.27 5.90
CA GLU A 94 22.36 4.34 5.79
C GLU A 94 23.55 4.94 5.03
N ASN A 95 23.28 5.65 3.93
CA ASN A 95 24.32 6.33 3.16
C ASN A 95 24.95 7.49 3.93
N ASP A 96 24.13 8.28 4.63
CA ASP A 96 24.60 9.38 5.47
C ASP A 96 25.49 8.86 6.61
N ILE A 97 25.08 7.79 7.28
CA ILE A 97 25.88 7.11 8.31
C ILE A 97 27.22 6.65 7.73
N ARG A 98 27.20 5.95 6.59
CA ARG A 98 28.43 5.44 5.94
C ARG A 98 29.39 6.57 5.57
N SER A 99 28.86 7.67 5.04
CA SER A 99 29.66 8.84 4.67
C SER A 99 30.33 9.50 5.88
N LEU A 100 29.57 9.68 6.97
CA LEU A 100 30.07 10.28 8.20
C LEU A 100 31.07 9.37 8.91
N GLU A 101 30.87 8.06 8.90
CA GLU A 101 31.83 7.09 9.45
C GLU A 101 33.17 7.13 8.72
N ALA A 102 33.15 7.24 7.39
CA ALA A 102 34.35 7.38 6.58
C ALA A 102 35.11 8.68 6.92
N SER A 103 34.40 9.80 7.07
CA SER A 103 35.01 11.09 7.47
C SER A 103 35.50 11.09 8.93
N HIS A 104 34.77 10.43 9.83
CA HIS A 104 35.14 10.33 11.25
C HIS A 104 36.42 9.51 11.45
N GLY A 105 36.61 8.43 10.68
CA GLY A 105 37.83 7.60 10.74
C GLY A 105 39.13 8.40 10.50
N SER A 106 39.04 9.52 9.79
CA SER A 106 40.18 10.42 9.52
C SER A 106 40.33 11.58 10.52
N SER A 107 39.26 11.97 11.23
CA SER A 107 39.23 13.21 12.04
C SER A 107 39.04 12.99 13.55
N GLY A 108 38.43 11.89 14.00
CA GLY A 108 38.19 11.61 15.43
C GLY A 108 37.24 12.61 16.15
N SER A 109 36.40 13.33 15.42
CA SER A 109 35.56 14.41 15.98
C SER A 109 34.37 13.90 16.79
N LEU A 110 34.30 14.29 18.07
CA LEU A 110 33.16 14.01 18.96
C LEU A 110 31.82 14.53 18.43
N MET A 111 31.84 15.65 17.67
CA MET A 111 30.63 16.21 17.06
C MET A 111 30.09 15.29 15.95
N MET A 112 30.99 14.78 15.08
CA MET A 112 30.61 13.81 14.05
C MET A 112 30.10 12.51 14.67
N GLN A 113 30.71 12.05 15.77
CA GLN A 113 30.24 10.85 16.47
C GLN A 113 28.83 11.01 17.05
N ARG A 114 28.50 12.17 17.62
CA ARG A 114 27.13 12.49 18.05
C ARG A 114 26.14 12.44 16.89
N GLN A 115 26.50 13.02 15.75
CA GLN A 115 25.65 13.02 14.57
C GLN A 115 25.39 11.61 14.01
N ILE A 116 26.41 10.76 13.93
CA ILE A 116 26.27 9.34 13.55
C ILE A 116 25.29 8.62 14.49
N ASN A 117 25.43 8.82 15.80
CA ASN A 117 24.52 8.21 16.78
C ASN A 117 23.08 8.71 16.62
N THR A 118 22.88 10.00 16.33
CA THR A 118 21.54 10.54 16.03
C THR A 118 20.92 9.86 14.80
N LEU A 119 21.66 9.73 13.70
CA LEU A 119 21.16 9.07 12.49
C LEU A 119 20.85 7.58 12.72
N ARG A 120 21.71 6.87 13.47
CA ARG A 120 21.46 5.49 13.87
C ARG A 120 20.20 5.36 14.72
N ASN A 121 19.95 6.30 15.63
CA ASN A 121 18.73 6.31 16.44
C ASN A 121 17.49 6.54 15.58
N GLN A 122 17.56 7.44 14.59
CA GLN A 122 16.47 7.64 13.63
C GLN A 122 16.19 6.39 12.80
N LEU A 123 17.22 5.69 12.34
CA LEU A 123 17.08 4.43 11.61
C LEU A 123 16.43 3.35 12.49
N ARG A 124 16.90 3.20 13.74
CA ARG A 124 16.32 2.28 14.71
C ARG A 124 14.86 2.59 15.03
N ALA A 125 14.49 3.86 15.14
CA ALA A 125 13.10 4.26 15.36
C ALA A 125 12.21 3.80 14.20
N LEU A 126 12.65 4.01 12.94
CA LEU A 126 11.90 3.54 11.77
C LEU A 126 11.70 2.02 11.77
N ASP A 127 12.70 1.24 12.19
CA ASP A 127 12.59 -0.22 12.30
C ASP A 127 11.72 -0.66 13.48
N GLY A 128 11.76 0.08 14.59
CA GLY A 128 10.85 -0.07 15.72
C GLY A 128 9.39 0.05 15.30
N ASP A 129 9.03 1.10 14.55
CA ASP A 129 7.66 1.33 14.06
C ASP A 129 7.15 0.16 13.19
N ARG A 130 8.06 -0.44 12.40
CA ARG A 130 7.73 -1.62 11.57
C ARG A 130 7.50 -2.85 12.43
N ALA A 131 8.34 -3.07 13.44
CA ALA A 131 8.18 -4.19 14.37
C ALA A 131 6.86 -4.06 15.15
N GLU A 132 6.54 -2.86 15.64
CA GLU A 132 5.27 -2.56 16.30
C GLU A 132 4.09 -2.86 15.37
N TYR A 133 4.12 -2.36 14.13
CA TYR A 133 3.07 -2.62 13.14
C TYR A 133 2.90 -4.13 12.86
N ALA A 134 4.00 -4.87 12.74
CA ALA A 134 3.95 -6.32 12.54
C ALA A 134 3.31 -7.05 13.74
N LEU A 135 3.61 -6.62 14.97
CA LEU A 135 2.99 -7.15 16.19
C LEU A 135 1.50 -6.84 16.30
N LEU A 136 1.06 -5.66 15.84
CA LEU A 136 -0.37 -5.34 15.79
C LEU A 136 -1.11 -6.25 14.81
N GLN A 137 -0.49 -6.58 13.67
CA GLN A 137 -1.09 -7.47 12.67
C GLN A 137 -1.22 -8.92 13.16
N THR A 138 -0.33 -9.40 14.05
CA THR A 138 -0.45 -10.75 14.62
C THR A 138 -1.56 -10.85 15.68
N LYS A 139 -1.79 -9.79 16.47
CA LYS A 139 -2.85 -9.73 17.49
C LYS A 139 -4.26 -9.62 16.92
N GLN A 140 -4.40 -9.15 15.68
CA GLN A 140 -5.70 -9.04 15.01
C GLN A 140 -6.17 -10.37 14.38
N ARG A 141 -5.55 -11.51 14.72
CA ARG A 141 -5.93 -12.84 14.25
C ARG A 141 -6.72 -13.60 15.29
#